data_AF-A0A484KH25-F1
#
_entry.id   AF-A0A484KH25-F1
#
_cell.length_a   1.000
_cell.length_b   1.000
_cell.length_c   1.000
_cell.angle_alpha   90.00
_cell.angle_beta   90.00
_cell.angle_gamma   90.00
#
_symmetry.space_group_name_H-M   'P 1'
#
loop_
_entity.id
_entity.type
_entity.pdbx_description
1 polymer ?
#
loop_
_entity_poly.entity_id
_entity_poly.type
_entity_poly.pdbx_seq_one_letter_code
_entity_poly.pdbx_strand_id
1 'polypeptide(L)'
;MHQRKAEMSRQADAFIALPGGYGTLEELLEVITWAQLGIHDKPVGLLNVDGYYNSLLSFIDKAVNEGFISPSARHILVSAPTAQELISKLEDYVPIHVEDAPKLSWEMEQQLGYATTKSEIAR
;
A
#
# COMPACT_ATOMS: atom_id res chain seq x y z
N MET A 1 17.42 4.00 -1.96
CA MET A 1 15.94 4.13 -1.97
C MET A 1 15.28 3.24 -0.90
N HIS A 2 15.56 1.93 -0.85
CA HIS A 2 14.88 0.99 0.08
C HIS A 2 14.95 1.36 1.57
N GLN A 3 16.11 1.80 2.08
CA GLN A 3 16.25 2.12 3.51
C GLN A 3 15.42 3.35 3.95
N ARG A 4 15.28 4.36 3.08
CA ARG A 4 14.45 5.56 3.33
C ARG A 4 12.98 5.18 3.41
N LYS A 5 12.50 4.39 2.45
CA LYS A 5 11.09 3.96 2.38
C LYS A 5 10.73 3.05 3.55
N ALA A 6 11.62 2.12 3.91
CA ALA A 6 11.43 1.23 5.05
C ALA A 6 11.35 2.01 6.39
N GLU A 7 12.19 3.02 6.59
CA GLU A 7 12.14 3.85 7.80
C GLU A 7 10.87 4.70 7.87
N MET A 8 10.47 5.32 6.75
CA MET A 8 9.21 6.06 6.66
C MET A 8 8.01 5.14 6.94
N SER A 9 8.03 3.92 6.37
CA SER A 9 7.01 2.92 6.64
C SER A 9 6.98 2.51 8.10
N ARG A 10 8.13 2.30 8.75
CA ARG A 10 8.19 1.95 10.19
C ARG A 10 7.56 3.01 11.08
N GLN A 11 7.81 4.29 10.81
CA GLN A 11 7.38 5.40 11.67
C GLN A 11 5.97 5.92 11.35
N ALA A 12 5.39 5.57 10.21
CA ALA A 12 4.05 6.01 9.83
C ALA A 12 2.97 5.16 10.50
N ASP A 13 1.84 5.76 10.87
CA ASP A 13 0.62 5.03 11.25
C ASP A 13 -0.35 4.89 10.07
N ALA A 14 -0.19 5.72 9.04
CA ALA A 14 -0.98 5.73 7.81
C ALA A 14 -0.16 6.29 6.65
N PHE A 15 -0.56 5.97 5.42
CA PHE A 15 0.00 6.56 4.20
C PHE A 15 -1.06 7.42 3.52
N ILE A 16 -0.70 8.61 3.03
CA ILE A 16 -1.62 9.46 2.28
C ILE A 16 -0.95 9.92 0.98
N ALA A 17 -1.60 9.68 -0.15
CA ALA A 17 -1.21 10.25 -1.43
C ALA A 17 -2.04 11.49 -1.75
N LEU A 18 -1.33 12.59 -2.01
CA LEU A 18 -1.88 13.83 -2.59
C LEU A 18 -1.73 13.79 -4.12
N PRO A 19 -2.53 14.56 -4.88
CA PRO A 19 -2.41 14.64 -6.34
C PRO A 19 -0.96 14.83 -6.79
N GLY A 20 -0.51 13.94 -7.68
CA GLY A 20 0.90 13.84 -8.06
C GLY A 20 1.11 12.93 -9.27
N GLY A 21 2.30 13.00 -9.86
CA GLY A 21 2.64 12.26 -11.07
C GLY A 21 3.08 10.81 -10.81
N TYR A 22 3.90 10.29 -11.73
CA TYR A 22 4.35 8.89 -11.68
C TYR A 22 5.08 8.49 -10.40
N GLY A 23 5.87 9.39 -9.80
CA GLY A 23 6.56 9.11 -8.53
C GLY A 23 5.58 8.81 -7.39
N THR A 24 4.53 9.62 -7.27
CA THR A 24 3.48 9.40 -6.27
C THR A 24 2.70 8.12 -6.52
N LEU A 25 2.40 7.80 -7.79
CA LEU A 25 1.71 6.55 -8.14
C LEU A 25 2.57 5.31 -7.87
N GLU A 26 3.88 5.37 -8.12
CA GLU A 26 4.81 4.29 -7.79
C GLU A 26 4.86 4.04 -6.28
N GLU A 27 5.06 5.09 -5.47
CA GLU A 27 5.08 4.98 -4.02
C GLU A 27 3.73 4.48 -3.45
N LEU A 28 2.61 4.94 -4.02
CA LEU A 28 1.27 4.49 -3.64
C LEU A 28 1.04 2.99 -3.93
N LEU A 29 1.38 2.54 -5.13
CA LEU A 29 1.18 1.13 -5.51
C LEU A 29 2.09 0.19 -4.70
N GLU A 30 3.29 0.63 -4.34
CA GLU A 30 4.20 -0.12 -3.47
C GLU A 30 3.57 -0.38 -2.09
N VAL A 31 3.04 0.66 -1.41
CA VAL A 31 2.41 0.49 -0.09
C VAL A 31 1.10 -0.30 -0.16
N ILE A 32 0.30 -0.18 -1.22
CA ILE A 32 -0.89 -1.01 -1.43
C ILE A 32 -0.49 -2.49 -1.55
N THR A 33 0.58 -2.77 -2.31
CA THR A 33 1.06 -4.15 -2.50
C THR A 33 1.56 -4.74 -1.18
N TRP A 34 2.25 -3.97 -0.35
CA TRP A 34 2.68 -4.42 0.97
C TRP A 34 1.52 -4.72 1.92
N ALA A 35 0.48 -3.86 1.93
CA ALA A 35 -0.75 -4.16 2.65
C ALA A 35 -1.42 -5.44 2.14
N GLN A 36 -1.50 -5.63 0.82
CA GLN A 36 -2.06 -6.83 0.21
C GLN A 36 -1.28 -8.11 0.56
N LEU A 37 0.05 -8.01 0.71
CA LEU A 37 0.92 -9.12 1.13
C LEU A 37 0.91 -9.36 2.65
N GLY A 38 0.18 -8.55 3.42
CA GLY A 38 0.12 -8.63 4.88
C GLY A 38 1.41 -8.17 5.58
N ILE A 39 2.25 -7.38 4.92
CA ILE A 39 3.49 -6.83 5.48
C ILE A 39 3.17 -5.72 6.49
N HIS A 40 2.07 -4.99 6.30
CA HIS A 40 1.53 -4.03 7.27
C HIS A 40 0.02 -3.93 7.18
N ASP A 41 -0.59 -3.42 8.25
CA ASP A 41 -2.03 -3.21 8.38
C ASP A 41 -2.44 -1.72 8.32
N LYS A 42 -1.47 -0.84 8.04
CA LYS A 42 -1.65 0.62 8.04
C LYS A 42 -2.59 1.05 6.91
N PRO A 43 -3.55 1.95 7.16
CA PRO A 43 -4.46 2.42 6.14
C PRO A 43 -3.75 3.26 5.06
N VAL A 44 -4.25 3.18 3.83
CA VAL A 44 -3.75 3.94 2.68
C VAL A 44 -4.83 4.88 2.17
N GLY A 45 -4.59 6.18 2.32
CA GLY A 45 -5.50 7.26 1.98
C GLY A 45 -5.19 7.95 0.65
N LEU A 46 -6.23 8.29 -0.10
CA LEU A 46 -6.19 9.16 -1.28
C LEU A 46 -6.92 10.47 -0.97
N LEU A 47 -6.19 11.58 -0.98
CA LEU A 47 -6.81 12.90 -0.92
C LEU A 47 -7.29 13.29 -2.32
N ASN A 48 -8.56 13.01 -2.61
CA ASN A 48 -9.16 13.11 -3.94
C ASN A 48 -9.67 14.51 -4.26
N VAL A 49 -8.76 15.49 -4.28
CA VAL A 49 -9.06 16.90 -4.61
C VAL A 49 -9.60 16.99 -6.04
N ASP A 50 -10.75 17.65 -6.22
CA ASP A 50 -11.43 17.86 -7.50
C ASP A 50 -11.62 16.58 -8.34
N GLY A 51 -11.68 15.42 -7.69
CA GLY A 51 -11.85 14.14 -8.39
C GLY A 51 -10.61 13.64 -9.14
N TYR A 52 -9.41 14.14 -8.78
CA TYR A 52 -8.13 13.76 -9.41
C TYR A 52 -7.94 12.24 -9.55
N TYR A 53 -8.30 11.47 -8.53
CA TYR A 53 -8.15 10.01 -8.50
C TYR A 53 -9.36 9.23 -9.02
N ASN A 54 -10.42 9.86 -9.53
CA ASN A 54 -11.64 9.17 -9.96
C ASN A 54 -11.37 8.09 -11.02
N SER A 55 -10.54 8.38 -12.01
CA SER A 55 -10.16 7.41 -13.05
C SER A 55 -9.33 6.25 -12.49
N LEU A 56 -8.44 6.51 -11.52
CA LEU A 56 -7.65 5.47 -10.86
C LEU A 56 -8.55 4.55 -10.04
N LEU A 57 -9.44 5.13 -9.22
CA LEU A 57 -10.42 4.37 -8.44
C LEU A 57 -11.31 3.51 -9.35
N SER A 58 -11.77 4.06 -10.47
CA SER A 58 -12.58 3.33 -11.45
C SER A 58 -11.81 2.19 -12.12
N PHE A 59 -10.52 2.39 -12.41
CA PHE A 59 -9.64 1.33 -12.92
C PHE A 59 -9.47 0.19 -11.90
N ILE A 60 -9.29 0.53 -10.62
CA ILE A 60 -9.17 -0.46 -9.54
C ILE A 60 -10.50 -1.21 -9.37
N ASP A 61 -11.64 -0.53 -9.37
CA ASP A 61 -12.96 -1.16 -9.32
C ASP A 61 -13.16 -2.15 -10.48
N LYS A 62 -12.73 -1.77 -11.69
CA LYS A 62 -12.72 -2.69 -12.83
C LYS A 62 -11.82 -3.89 -12.59
N ALA A 63 -10.60 -3.70 -12.09
CA ALA A 63 -9.69 -4.80 -11.80
C ALA A 63 -10.24 -5.77 -10.74
N VAL A 64 -11.04 -5.27 -9.79
CA VAL A 64 -11.81 -6.11 -8.85
C VAL A 64 -12.87 -6.91 -9.58
N ASN A 65 -13.67 -6.27 -10.44
CA ASN A 65 -14.74 -6.94 -11.19
C ASN A 65 -14.22 -8.04 -12.13
N GLU A 66 -13.04 -7.83 -12.72
CA GLU A 66 -12.37 -8.78 -13.59
C GLU A 66 -11.58 -9.86 -12.81
N GLY A 67 -11.56 -9.80 -11.47
CA GLY A 67 -10.93 -10.80 -10.61
C GLY A 67 -9.41 -10.69 -10.45
N PHE A 68 -8.80 -9.59 -10.90
CA PHE A 68 -7.36 -9.33 -10.70
C PHE A 68 -7.04 -8.81 -9.29
N ILE A 69 -8.00 -8.14 -8.64
CA ILE A 69 -7.88 -7.65 -7.27
C ILE A 69 -9.00 -8.28 -6.45
N SER A 70 -8.69 -8.81 -5.27
CA SER A 70 -9.73 -9.36 -4.39
C SER A 70 -10.63 -8.23 -3.83
N PRO A 71 -11.92 -8.49 -3.57
CA PRO A 71 -12.79 -7.50 -2.92
C PRO A 71 -12.24 -6.99 -1.59
N SER A 72 -11.55 -7.83 -0.82
CA SER A 72 -10.88 -7.42 0.43
C SER A 72 -9.71 -6.47 0.17
N ALA A 73 -8.87 -6.75 -0.83
CA ALA A 73 -7.75 -5.86 -1.18
C ALA A 73 -8.22 -4.49 -1.68
N ARG A 74 -9.44 -4.40 -2.25
CA ARG A 74 -10.04 -3.11 -2.61
C ARG A 74 -10.24 -2.16 -1.42
N HIS A 75 -10.43 -2.72 -0.23
CA HIS A 75 -10.71 -1.95 0.99
C HIS A 75 -9.46 -1.33 1.59
N ILE A 76 -8.26 -1.73 1.14
CA ILE A 76 -6.97 -1.12 1.53
C ILE A 76 -6.98 0.39 1.24
N LEU A 77 -7.63 0.80 0.14
CA LEU A 77 -7.70 2.18 -0.30
C LEU A 77 -8.92 2.91 0.26
N VAL A 78 -8.65 3.95 1.04
CA VAL A 78 -9.63 4.91 1.54
C VAL A 78 -9.50 6.21 0.75
N SER A 79 -10.60 6.81 0.30
CA SER A 79 -10.55 8.11 -0.39
C SER A 79 -11.55 9.11 0.16
N ALA A 80 -11.16 10.38 0.17
CA ALA A 80 -12.05 11.50 0.50
C ALA A 80 -11.60 12.79 -0.21
N PRO A 81 -12.52 13.70 -0.53
CA PRO A 81 -12.20 14.97 -1.20
C PRO A 81 -11.51 16.00 -0.28
N THR A 82 -11.62 15.85 1.05
CA THR A 82 -11.04 16.79 2.02
C THR A 82 -10.15 16.08 3.03
N ALA A 83 -9.15 16.79 3.55
CA ALA A 83 -8.22 16.25 4.54
C ALA A 83 -8.94 15.82 5.82
N GLN A 84 -9.90 16.64 6.30
CA GLN A 84 -10.68 16.34 7.50
C GLN A 84 -11.44 15.01 7.36
N GLU A 85 -12.17 14.84 6.26
CA GLU A 85 -12.92 13.61 6.00
C GLU A 85 -11.99 12.42 5.81
N LEU A 86 -10.84 12.61 5.15
CA LEU A 86 -9.87 11.54 4.97
C LEU A 86 -9.33 11.04 6.32
N ILE A 87 -8.88 11.95 7.18
CA ILE A 87 -8.33 11.59 8.50
C ILE A 87 -9.38 10.83 9.33
N SER A 88 -10.62 11.32 9.39
CA SER A 88 -11.68 10.60 10.12
C SER A 88 -11.91 9.19 9.59
N LYS A 89 -11.92 8.99 8.26
CA LYS A 89 -12.04 7.63 7.69
C LYS A 89 -10.83 6.74 7.97
N LEU A 90 -9.62 7.32 8.05
CA LEU A 90 -8.40 6.56 8.36
C LEU A 90 -8.34 6.15 9.84
N GLU A 91 -8.88 6.97 10.74
CA GLU A 91 -9.01 6.64 12.17
C GLU A 91 -9.99 5.49 12.42
N ASP A 92 -11.08 5.43 11.62
CA ASP A 92 -12.08 4.37 11.68
C ASP A 92 -11.70 3.10 10.90
N TYR A 93 -10.53 3.09 10.24
CA TYR A 93 -10.12 1.99 9.38
C TYR A 93 -9.84 0.71 10.16
N VAL A 94 -10.42 -0.40 9.68
CA VAL A 94 -10.13 -1.74 10.18
C VAL A 94 -9.59 -2.59 9.01
N PRO A 95 -8.37 -3.16 9.13
CA PRO A 95 -7.80 -4.02 8.11
C PRO A 95 -8.68 -5.25 7.87
N ILE A 96 -8.90 -5.60 6.60
CA ILE A 96 -9.59 -6.83 6.21
C ILE A 96 -8.53 -7.84 5.77
N HIS A 97 -8.17 -8.76 6.67
CA HIS A 97 -7.27 -9.85 6.33
C HIS A 97 -8.00 -10.93 5.53
N VAL A 98 -7.38 -11.37 4.43
CA VAL A 98 -7.80 -12.59 3.72
C VAL A 98 -7.07 -13.76 4.38
N GLU A 99 -7.80 -14.76 4.86
CA GLU A 99 -7.23 -15.93 5.58
C GLU A 99 -6.26 -16.77 4.72
N ASP A 100 -6.28 -16.61 3.39
CA ASP A 100 -5.57 -17.49 2.45
C ASP A 100 -4.22 -16.98 1.92
N ALA A 101 -3.79 -15.76 2.28
CA ALA A 101 -2.48 -15.25 1.87
C ALA A 101 -1.41 -15.66 2.89
N PRO A 102 -0.30 -16.32 2.47
CA PRO A 102 0.80 -16.61 3.38
C PRO A 102 1.35 -15.30 3.93
N LYS A 103 1.25 -15.10 5.25
CA LYS A 103 1.76 -13.91 5.94
C LYS A 103 3.26 -13.78 5.69
N LEU A 104 3.65 -12.87 4.81
CA LEU A 104 5.04 -12.50 4.64
C LEU A 104 5.42 -11.56 5.78
N SER A 105 6.09 -12.11 6.80
CA SER A 105 6.68 -11.33 7.90
C SER A 105 7.75 -10.40 7.36
N TRP A 106 7.82 -9.18 7.89
CA TRP A 106 8.88 -8.16 7.66
C TRP A 106 10.32 -8.71 7.82
N GLU A 107 10.48 -9.85 8.50
CA GLU A 107 11.75 -10.57 8.64
C GLU A 107 12.28 -11.14 7.31
N MET A 108 11.40 -11.35 6.32
CA MET A 108 11.76 -11.92 5.02
C MET A 108 12.53 -10.95 4.12
N GLU A 109 12.33 -9.64 4.25
CA GLU A 109 13.15 -8.65 3.53
C GLU A 109 14.61 -8.68 3.98
N GLN A 110 14.86 -8.91 5.28
CA GLN A 110 16.23 -9.08 5.79
C GLN A 110 16.87 -10.36 5.26
N GLN A 111 16.13 -11.46 5.10
CA GLN A 111 16.68 -12.70 4.55
C GLN A 111 16.92 -12.63 3.03
N LEU A 112 16.03 -11.99 2.26
CA LEU A 112 16.19 -11.85 0.81
C LEU A 112 17.34 -10.90 0.45
N GLY A 113 17.50 -9.77 1.16
CA GLY A 113 18.62 -8.85 0.95
C GLY A 113 19.98 -9.42 1.37
N TYR A 114 20.01 -10.31 2.37
CA TYR A 114 21.25 -10.96 2.86
C TYR A 114 21.65 -12.20 2.03
N ALA A 115 20.67 -12.86 1.39
CA ALA A 115 20.94 -14.00 0.50
C ALA A 115 21.66 -13.56 -0.79
N THR A 116 21.32 -12.39 -1.35
CA THR A 116 21.96 -11.87 -2.57
C THR A 116 23.42 -11.48 -2.33
N THR A 117 23.75 -10.94 -1.16
CA THR A 117 25.13 -10.53 -0.82
C THR A 117 26.07 -11.69 -0.52
N LYS A 118 25.56 -12.84 -0.02
CA LYS A 118 26.40 -14.03 0.21
C LYS A 118 26.72 -14.81 -1.07
N SER A 119 25.89 -14.72 -2.11
CA SER A 119 26.14 -15.42 -3.38
C SER A 119 27.23 -14.76 -4.23
N GLU A 120 27.51 -13.47 -4.07
CA GLU A 120 28.53 -12.75 -4.85
C GLU A 120 29.92 -12.73 -4.19
N ILE A 121 30.02 -13.01 -2.89
CA ILE A 121 31.30 -13.07 -2.15
C ILE A 121 31.93 -14.48 -2.20
N ALA A 122 31.19 -15.49 -2.67
CA ALA A 122 31.63 -16.90 -2.71
C ALA A 122 32.03 -17.39 -4.12
N ARG A 123 32.55 -16.51 -4.99
CA ARG A 123 33.12 -16.91 -6.29
C ARG A 123 34.46 -16.24 -6.58
#